data_AF-A0A940TG77-F1
#
_entry.id   AF-A0A940TG77-F1
#
_cell.length_a   1.000
_cell.length_b   1.000
_cell.length_c   1.000
_cell.angle_alpha   90.00
_cell.angle_beta   90.00
_cell.angle_gamma   90.00
#
_symmetry.space_group_name_H-M   'P 1'
#
loop_
_entity.id
_entity.type
_entity.pdbx_description
1 polymer ?
#
loop_
_entity_poly.entity_id
_entity_poly.type
_entity_poly.pdbx_seq_one_letter_code
_entity_poly.pdbx_strand_id
1 'polypeptide(L)'
;MDKELLRTIVQQYGFRGEQISDPIDSSHGEADRRLVYIVDDTAVLHCYSAAVMDEAFLQGISRLVQRHKEIAVWAPSLFPRKDMGELLTLCREGETLWRCYMEEKAPYAFLDKKKIDLYDSKAEMLPFLGTLASRYSNIDLVENRSMWSIIELAPMDAMETGIDEKQENVDSLCAALGEQPIVQRIRRLNERARSRIGEHLAELPRCVYQ
;
A
#
# COMPACT_ATOMS: atom_id res chain seq x y z
N MET A 1 -1.03 -20.46 -6.10
CA MET A 1 -0.05 -21.02 -5.16
C MET A 1 -0.49 -22.38 -4.69
N ASP A 2 0.39 -23.35 -4.90
CA ASP A 2 0.27 -24.72 -4.41
C ASP A 2 0.28 -24.78 -2.87
N LYS A 3 -0.49 -25.71 -2.30
CA LYS A 3 -0.66 -25.80 -0.84
C LYS A 3 0.61 -26.21 -0.11
N GLU A 4 1.49 -27.03 -0.70
CA GLU A 4 2.76 -27.40 -0.07
C GLU A 4 3.72 -26.21 -0.01
N LEU A 5 3.73 -25.38 -1.06
CA LEU A 5 4.50 -24.15 -1.07
C LEU A 5 4.00 -23.18 0.00
N LEU A 6 2.67 -23.00 0.12
CA LEU A 6 2.08 -22.16 1.17
C LEU A 6 2.47 -22.63 2.57
N ARG A 7 2.37 -23.94 2.85
CA ARG A 7 2.81 -24.50 4.15
C ARG A 7 4.28 -24.25 4.43
N THR A 8 5.13 -24.41 3.43
CA THR A 8 6.57 -24.15 3.55
C THR A 8 6.85 -22.71 3.94
N ILE A 9 6.15 -21.75 3.32
CA ILE A 9 6.28 -20.33 3.65
C ILE A 9 5.81 -20.07 5.09
N VAL A 10 4.61 -20.53 5.43
CA VAL A 10 4.00 -20.35 6.76
C VAL A 10 4.90 -20.88 7.90
N GLN A 11 5.58 -22.01 7.66
CA GLN A 11 6.50 -22.60 8.63
C GLN A 11 7.74 -21.74 8.90
N GLN A 12 8.19 -20.92 7.94
CA GLN A 12 9.31 -19.98 8.15
C GLN A 12 8.96 -18.90 9.19
N TYR A 13 7.70 -18.52 9.27
CA TYR A 13 7.16 -17.61 10.30
C TYR A 13 6.81 -18.33 11.59
N GLY A 14 6.97 -19.65 11.63
CA GLY A 14 6.80 -20.45 12.82
C GLY A 14 5.40 -20.95 13.11
N PHE A 15 4.49 -20.81 12.14
CA PHE A 15 3.13 -21.33 12.17
C PHE A 15 3.11 -22.76 11.63
N ARG A 16 2.09 -23.54 11.99
CA ARG A 16 1.99 -24.94 11.54
C ARG A 16 1.37 -25.03 10.14
N GLY A 17 0.42 -24.16 9.83
CA GLY A 17 -0.30 -24.19 8.56
C GLY A 17 -1.17 -25.44 8.42
N GLU A 18 -1.79 -25.86 9.54
CA GLU A 18 -2.73 -26.99 9.57
C GLU A 18 -4.00 -26.62 8.79
N GLN A 19 -4.44 -25.37 8.91
CA GLN A 19 -5.57 -24.80 8.19
C GLN A 19 -5.11 -23.57 7.41
N ILE A 20 -5.24 -23.64 6.09
CA ILE A 20 -5.02 -22.50 5.19
C ILE A 20 -6.30 -22.36 4.35
N SER A 21 -6.90 -21.17 4.38
CA SER A 21 -8.14 -20.90 3.64
C SER A 21 -7.93 -21.00 2.13
N ASP A 22 -9.04 -20.98 1.38
CA ASP A 22 -8.98 -20.63 -0.03
C ASP A 22 -8.50 -19.17 -0.21
N PRO A 23 -7.88 -18.84 -1.36
CA PRO A 23 -7.36 -17.50 -1.60
C PRO A 23 -8.47 -16.46 -1.63
N ILE A 24 -8.26 -15.36 -0.92
CA ILE A 24 -8.95 -14.10 -1.13
C ILE A 24 -8.14 -13.34 -2.19
N ASP A 25 -8.70 -13.23 -3.40
CA ASP A 25 -8.02 -12.68 -4.56
C ASP A 25 -8.45 -11.22 -4.80
N SER A 26 -7.46 -10.32 -4.81
CA SER A 26 -7.65 -8.90 -5.13
C SER A 26 -6.67 -8.44 -6.21
N SER A 27 -6.32 -9.32 -7.15
CA SER A 27 -5.39 -9.07 -8.25
C SER A 27 -5.92 -8.05 -9.26
N HIS A 28 -5.04 -7.22 -9.82
CA HIS A 28 -5.34 -6.28 -10.91
C HIS A 28 -4.60 -6.71 -12.19
N GLY A 29 -4.94 -7.90 -12.69
CA GLY A 29 -4.32 -8.48 -13.89
C GLY A 29 -3.07 -9.32 -13.59
N GLU A 30 -2.39 -9.75 -14.66
CA GLU A 30 -1.28 -10.72 -14.57
C GLU A 30 0.01 -10.15 -13.97
N ALA A 31 0.23 -8.83 -14.09
CA ALA A 31 1.41 -8.16 -13.53
C ALA A 31 1.28 -7.90 -12.01
N ASP A 32 0.05 -7.73 -11.51
CA ASP A 32 -0.27 -7.41 -10.13
C ASP A 32 -1.22 -8.44 -9.51
N ARG A 33 -0.67 -9.62 -9.23
CA ARG A 33 -1.37 -10.71 -8.56
C ARG A 33 -1.27 -10.55 -7.06
N ARG A 34 -2.43 -10.57 -6.39
CA ARG A 34 -2.55 -10.37 -4.94
C ARG A 34 -3.44 -11.43 -4.32
N LEU A 35 -2.82 -12.39 -3.64
CA LEU A 35 -3.50 -13.49 -2.99
C LEU A 35 -3.30 -13.39 -1.48
N VAL A 36 -4.40 -13.49 -0.73
CA VAL A 36 -4.39 -13.45 0.73
C VAL A 36 -5.00 -14.73 1.28
N TYR A 37 -4.39 -15.28 2.33
CA TYR A 37 -4.80 -16.54 2.96
C TYR A 37 -4.93 -16.37 4.46
N ILE A 38 -6.00 -16.89 5.06
CA ILE A 38 -6.13 -17.00 6.51
C ILE A 38 -5.45 -18.31 6.95
N VAL A 39 -4.57 -18.21 7.94
CA VAL A 39 -3.75 -19.31 8.44
C VAL A 39 -4.10 -19.57 9.90
N ASP A 40 -4.48 -20.82 10.20
CA ASP A 40 -4.77 -21.33 11.55
C ASP A 40 -5.72 -20.40 12.35
N ASP A 41 -6.62 -19.70 11.65
CA ASP A 41 -7.54 -18.67 12.14
C ASP A 41 -6.93 -17.51 12.96
N THR A 42 -5.60 -17.38 12.95
CA THR A 42 -4.85 -16.47 13.85
C THR A 42 -3.91 -15.54 13.10
N ALA A 43 -3.52 -15.90 11.87
CA ALA A 43 -2.65 -15.10 11.03
C ALA A 43 -3.19 -14.95 9.61
N VAL A 44 -2.63 -13.99 8.90
CA VAL A 44 -2.91 -13.72 7.50
C VAL A 44 -1.60 -13.79 6.73
N LEU A 45 -1.56 -14.59 5.67
CA LEU A 45 -0.46 -14.66 4.72
C LEU A 45 -0.82 -13.86 3.48
N HIS A 46 0.02 -12.88 3.14
CA HIS A 46 -0.10 -12.06 1.94
C HIS A 46 0.93 -12.51 0.93
N CYS A 47 0.51 -12.75 -0.32
CA CYS A 47 1.37 -13.18 -1.42
C CYS A 47 1.17 -12.26 -2.64
N TYR A 48 2.18 -11.47 -2.97
CA TYR A 48 2.12 -10.47 -4.04
C TYR A 48 3.15 -10.75 -5.14
N SER A 49 2.78 -10.60 -6.42
CA SER A 49 3.75 -10.68 -7.53
C SER A 49 4.48 -9.36 -7.78
N ALA A 50 3.84 -8.23 -7.48
CA ALA A 50 4.35 -6.89 -7.74
C ALA A 50 5.65 -6.60 -6.97
N ALA A 51 6.59 -5.90 -7.61
CA ALA A 51 7.90 -5.62 -7.05
C ALA A 51 7.95 -4.52 -5.99
N VAL A 52 6.82 -3.85 -5.74
CA VAL A 52 6.70 -2.73 -4.81
C VAL A 52 6.93 -3.13 -3.35
N MET A 53 6.82 -4.42 -3.03
CA MET A 53 6.91 -4.94 -1.68
C MET A 53 8.31 -5.53 -1.42
N ASP A 54 9.14 -4.77 -0.74
CA ASP A 54 10.46 -5.21 -0.28
C ASP A 54 10.58 -5.18 1.26
N GLU A 55 11.73 -5.63 1.77
CA GLU A 55 11.99 -5.66 3.21
C GLU A 55 11.98 -4.25 3.82
N ALA A 56 12.52 -3.25 3.11
CA ALA A 56 12.56 -1.88 3.61
C ALA A 56 11.15 -1.30 3.78
N PHE A 57 10.27 -1.57 2.82
CA PHE A 57 8.85 -1.22 2.88
C PHE A 57 8.17 -1.90 4.07
N LEU A 58 8.32 -3.22 4.24
CA LEU A 58 7.71 -3.96 5.36
C LEU A 58 8.24 -3.49 6.73
N GLN A 59 9.52 -3.16 6.83
CA GLN A 59 10.08 -2.57 8.05
C GLN A 59 9.47 -1.19 8.34
N GLY A 60 9.19 -0.40 7.29
CA GLY A 60 8.42 0.84 7.40
C GLY A 60 7.02 0.62 7.97
N ILE A 61 6.29 -0.36 7.43
CA ILE A 61 4.97 -0.76 7.92
C ILE A 61 5.04 -1.25 9.38
N SER A 62 6.03 -2.09 9.73
CA SER A 62 6.22 -2.57 11.10
C SER A 62 6.40 -1.43 12.10
N ARG A 63 7.20 -0.40 11.75
CA ARG A 63 7.34 0.80 12.59
C ARG A 63 6.03 1.58 12.69
N LEU A 64 5.29 1.73 11.60
CA LEU A 64 3.98 2.40 11.61
C LEU A 64 2.98 1.68 12.52
N VAL A 65 2.95 0.35 12.49
CA VAL A 65 2.13 -0.49 13.39
C VAL A 65 2.49 -0.22 14.85
N GLN A 66 3.78 -0.15 15.20
CA GLN A 66 4.19 0.14 16.58
C GLN A 66 3.71 1.52 17.03
N ARG A 67 3.79 2.54 16.17
CA ARG A 67 3.31 3.90 16.49
C ARG A 67 1.82 3.95 16.76
N HIS A 68 1.02 3.22 15.97
CA HIS A 68 -0.40 3.09 16.23
C HIS A 68 -0.64 2.48 17.62
N LYS A 69 0.08 1.40 17.95
CA LYS A 69 0.00 0.77 19.27
C LYS A 69 0.41 1.71 20.42
N GLU A 70 1.43 2.54 20.23
CA GLU A 70 1.89 3.56 21.19
C GLU A 70 0.86 4.67 21.48
N ILE A 71 -0.10 4.88 20.58
CA ILE A 71 -1.25 5.78 20.78
C ILE A 71 -2.55 5.01 21.10
N ALA A 72 -2.42 3.75 21.52
CA ALA A 72 -3.52 2.85 21.86
C ALA A 72 -4.50 2.56 20.71
N VAL A 73 -4.06 2.73 19.46
CA VAL A 73 -4.78 2.28 18.27
C VAL A 73 -4.30 0.88 17.93
N TRP A 74 -5.23 -0.07 17.81
CA TRP A 74 -4.88 -1.42 17.40
C TRP A 74 -4.45 -1.42 15.92
N ALA A 75 -3.38 -2.16 15.63
CA ALA A 75 -2.90 -2.44 14.28
C ALA A 75 -2.30 -3.86 14.25
N PRO A 76 -2.45 -4.61 13.15
CA PRO A 76 -1.96 -5.98 13.04
C PRO A 76 -0.42 -6.00 13.08
N SER A 77 0.15 -6.81 13.96
CA SER A 77 1.60 -6.99 13.98
C SER A 77 2.07 -7.87 12.83
N LEU A 78 3.12 -7.43 12.12
CA LEU A 78 3.83 -8.29 11.19
C LEU A 78 4.65 -9.34 11.94
N PHE A 79 4.66 -10.57 11.44
CA PHE A 79 5.46 -11.65 12.00
C PHE A 79 6.83 -11.70 11.31
N PRO A 80 7.96 -11.60 12.04
CA PRO A 80 9.26 -11.88 11.47
C PRO A 80 9.46 -13.38 11.30
N ARG A 81 10.28 -13.75 10.31
CA ARG A 81 10.74 -15.12 10.13
C ARG A 81 11.61 -15.57 11.31
N LYS A 82 11.48 -16.83 11.71
CA LYS A 82 12.18 -17.39 12.87
C LYS A 82 13.70 -17.46 12.71
N ASP A 83 14.18 -17.63 11.49
CA ASP A 83 15.58 -17.89 11.18
C ASP A 83 16.42 -16.62 11.03
N MET A 84 15.87 -15.58 10.40
CA MET A 84 16.62 -14.38 10.02
C MET A 84 16.06 -13.07 10.59
N GLY A 85 14.85 -13.08 11.16
CA GLY A 85 14.19 -11.86 11.67
C GLY A 85 13.62 -10.95 10.57
N GLU A 86 13.83 -11.29 9.30
CA GLU A 86 13.26 -10.61 8.13
C GLU A 86 11.74 -10.78 8.08
N LEU A 87 11.04 -9.78 7.54
CA LEU A 87 9.58 -9.79 7.37
C LEU A 87 9.16 -10.39 6.03
N LEU A 88 10.06 -10.40 5.05
CA LEU A 88 9.80 -10.86 3.69
C LEU A 88 10.31 -12.29 3.44
N THR A 89 9.48 -13.10 2.77
CA THR A 89 9.87 -14.35 2.12
C THR A 89 9.70 -14.19 0.61
N LEU A 90 10.74 -14.56 -0.14
CA LEU A 90 10.66 -14.68 -1.60
C LEU A 90 10.51 -16.15 -1.99
N CYS A 91 9.53 -16.46 -2.84
CA CYS A 91 9.38 -17.81 -3.39
C CYS A 91 8.95 -17.77 -4.85
N ARG A 92 9.37 -18.78 -5.61
CA ARG A 92 9.06 -18.88 -7.05
C ARG A 92 8.08 -20.01 -7.28
N GLU A 93 7.02 -19.73 -8.03
CA GLU A 93 6.05 -20.73 -8.51
C GLU A 93 5.92 -20.57 -10.03
N GLY A 94 6.45 -21.54 -10.78
CA GLY A 94 6.60 -21.39 -12.24
C GLY A 94 7.46 -20.17 -12.58
N GLU A 95 6.93 -19.27 -13.41
CA GLU A 95 7.61 -18.03 -13.80
C GLU A 95 7.39 -16.87 -12.82
N THR A 96 6.40 -16.98 -11.92
CA THR A 96 6.05 -15.90 -10.98
C THR A 96 6.96 -15.91 -9.76
N LEU A 97 7.59 -14.77 -9.48
CA LEU A 97 8.24 -14.51 -8.19
C LEU A 97 7.23 -13.87 -7.23
N TRP A 98 6.93 -14.58 -6.16
CA TRP A 98 6.05 -14.12 -5.10
C TRP A 98 6.85 -13.51 -3.95
N ARG A 99 6.34 -12.40 -3.45
CA ARG A 99 6.76 -11.69 -2.25
C ARG A 99 5.71 -11.92 -1.18
N CYS A 100 6.12 -12.61 -0.12
CA CYS A 100 5.22 -13.13 0.89
C CYS A 100 5.57 -12.58 2.26
N TYR A 101 4.59 -12.19 3.05
CA TYR A 101 4.76 -11.81 4.45
C TYR A 101 3.54 -12.24 5.27
N MET A 102 3.70 -12.34 6.59
CA MET A 102 2.61 -12.71 7.50
C MET A 102 2.30 -11.60 8.51
N GLU A 103 1.03 -11.44 8.83
CA GLU A 103 0.55 -10.52 9.86
C GLU A 103 -0.51 -11.15 10.77
N GLU A 104 -0.72 -10.53 11.93
CA GLU A 104 -1.76 -10.89 12.89
C GLU A 104 -3.15 -10.73 12.26
N LYS A 105 -3.99 -11.76 12.39
CA LYS A 105 -5.37 -11.65 11.94
C LYS A 105 -6.15 -10.70 12.85
N ALA A 106 -6.79 -9.69 12.25
CA ALA A 106 -7.64 -8.77 12.99
C ALA A 106 -8.79 -9.51 13.70
N PRO A 107 -9.01 -9.28 15.01
CA PRO A 107 -10.12 -9.87 15.75
C PRO A 107 -11.44 -9.12 15.54
N TYR A 108 -11.42 -8.05 14.74
CA TYR A 108 -12.56 -7.16 14.54
C TYR A 108 -13.31 -7.49 13.26
N ALA A 109 -14.64 -7.33 13.30
CA ALA A 109 -15.46 -7.42 12.11
C ALA A 109 -15.19 -6.24 11.17
N PHE A 110 -15.38 -6.45 9.87
CA PHE A 110 -15.33 -5.38 8.90
C PHE A 110 -16.38 -4.30 9.18
N LEU A 111 -15.99 -3.07 8.91
CA LEU A 111 -16.82 -1.90 9.07
C LEU A 111 -18.02 -1.93 8.09
N ASP A 112 -19.25 -1.96 8.63
CA ASP A 112 -20.48 -1.87 7.81
C ASP A 112 -20.79 -0.40 7.50
N LYS A 113 -20.33 0.07 6.33
CA LYS A 113 -20.51 1.46 5.87
C LYS A 113 -21.97 1.93 5.84
N LYS A 114 -22.95 1.03 5.78
CA LYS A 114 -24.38 1.41 5.77
C LYS A 114 -24.92 1.76 7.15
N LYS A 115 -24.19 1.42 8.22
CA LYS A 115 -24.64 1.56 9.62
C LYS A 115 -23.89 2.65 10.38
N ILE A 116 -23.08 3.45 9.69
CA ILE A 116 -22.17 4.40 10.32
C ILE A 116 -22.52 5.81 9.90
N ASP A 117 -22.61 6.68 10.89
CA ASP A 117 -22.53 8.11 10.65
C ASP A 117 -21.07 8.49 10.38
N LEU A 118 -20.80 8.91 9.14
CA LEU A 118 -19.47 9.29 8.70
C LEU A 118 -18.91 10.50 9.46
N TYR A 119 -19.78 11.40 9.95
CA TYR A 119 -19.35 12.56 10.70
C TYR A 119 -18.86 12.15 12.09
N ASP A 120 -19.63 11.32 12.80
CA ASP A 120 -19.26 10.84 14.12
C ASP A 120 -18.00 9.98 14.07
N SER A 121 -17.88 9.10 13.08
CA SER A 121 -16.67 8.29 12.87
C SER A 121 -15.44 9.17 12.62
N LYS A 122 -15.56 10.25 11.84
CA LYS A 122 -14.45 11.20 11.63
C LYS A 122 -14.11 11.96 12.91
N ALA A 123 -15.12 12.39 13.66
CA ALA A 123 -14.91 13.08 14.94
C ALA A 123 -14.16 12.19 15.93
N GLU A 124 -14.42 10.88 15.94
CA GLU A 124 -13.71 9.89 16.76
C GLU A 124 -12.27 9.65 16.29
N MET A 125 -12.03 9.61 14.98
CA MET A 125 -10.68 9.39 14.42
C MET A 125 -9.75 10.61 14.56
N LEU A 126 -10.30 11.83 14.51
CA LEU A 126 -9.52 13.08 14.48
C LEU A 126 -8.51 13.22 15.63
N PRO A 127 -8.83 12.93 16.90
CA PRO A 127 -7.87 12.96 18.00
C PRO A 127 -6.67 12.01 17.81
N PHE A 128 -6.90 10.82 17.27
CA PHE A 128 -5.83 9.85 17.02
C PHE A 128 -4.90 10.34 15.90
N LEU A 129 -5.46 10.84 14.81
CA LEU A 129 -4.71 11.46 13.72
C LEU A 129 -3.88 12.65 14.22
N GLY A 130 -4.48 13.52 15.03
CA GLY A 130 -3.79 14.65 15.65
C GLY A 130 -2.65 14.22 16.57
N THR A 131 -2.84 13.16 17.35
CA THR A 131 -1.80 12.61 18.24
C THR A 131 -0.65 12.01 17.43
N LEU A 132 -0.95 11.22 16.39
CA LEU A 132 0.04 10.61 15.52
C LEU A 132 0.85 11.68 14.79
N ALA A 133 0.17 12.68 14.21
CA ALA A 133 0.82 13.81 13.56
C ALA A 133 1.70 14.59 14.54
N SER A 134 1.21 14.92 15.74
CA SER A 134 1.98 15.68 16.72
C SER A 134 3.21 14.93 17.24
N ARG A 135 3.13 13.61 17.43
CA ARG A 135 4.24 12.81 18.00
C ARG A 135 5.30 12.43 16.98
N TYR A 136 4.89 12.15 15.74
CA TYR A 136 5.79 11.60 14.71
C TYR A 136 6.00 12.55 13.52
N SER A 137 5.73 13.84 13.72
CA SER A 137 6.09 14.88 12.74
C SER A 137 7.58 14.80 12.39
N ASN A 138 7.90 14.77 11.09
CA ASN A 138 9.26 14.70 10.54
C ASN A 138 10.07 13.44 10.89
N ILE A 139 9.41 12.32 11.22
CA ILE A 139 10.06 11.02 11.49
C ILE A 139 9.67 10.01 10.41
N ASP A 140 10.61 9.19 9.93
CA ASP A 140 10.43 8.22 8.84
C ASP A 140 9.82 8.84 7.58
N LEU A 141 10.46 9.91 7.11
CA LEU A 141 10.13 10.56 5.86
C LEU A 141 10.32 9.58 4.70
N VAL A 142 9.26 9.38 3.90
CA VAL A 142 9.35 8.60 2.68
C VAL A 142 10.34 9.24 1.70
N GLU A 143 11.04 8.42 0.92
CA GLU A 143 11.95 8.93 -0.12
C GLU A 143 11.19 9.73 -1.18
N ASN A 144 10.00 9.24 -1.53
CA ASN A 144 9.08 9.89 -2.46
C ASN A 144 8.19 10.89 -1.71
N ARG A 145 8.01 12.08 -2.27
CA ARG A 145 7.14 13.13 -1.75
C ARG A 145 5.70 12.75 -2.09
N SER A 146 5.06 11.96 -1.23
CA SER A 146 3.79 11.25 -1.51
C SER A 146 2.61 12.14 -1.92
N MET A 147 2.57 13.42 -1.54
CA MET A 147 1.54 14.36 -2.01
C MET A 147 1.77 14.86 -3.45
N TRP A 148 2.88 14.49 -4.08
CA TRP A 148 3.28 14.95 -5.41
C TRP A 148 3.44 13.81 -6.40
N SER A 149 2.47 12.88 -6.40
CA SER A 149 2.31 11.83 -7.41
C SER A 149 2.28 12.38 -8.84
N ILE A 150 1.97 13.67 -9.00
CA ILE A 150 1.98 14.42 -10.26
C ILE A 150 3.38 14.45 -10.90
N ILE A 151 4.45 14.40 -10.09
CA ILE A 151 5.85 14.44 -10.55
C ILE A 151 6.60 13.17 -10.16
N GLU A 152 6.51 12.77 -8.89
CA GLU A 152 7.09 11.51 -8.38
C GLU A 152 5.99 10.45 -8.33
N LEU A 153 5.82 9.73 -9.44
CA LEU A 153 4.79 8.69 -9.59
C LEU A 153 4.86 7.67 -8.45
N ALA A 154 3.70 7.19 -8.00
CA ALA A 154 3.65 6.04 -7.12
C ALA A 154 4.30 4.83 -7.82
N PRO A 155 4.94 3.89 -7.09
CA PRO A 155 5.64 2.77 -7.72
C PRO A 155 4.78 1.95 -8.70
N MET A 156 3.49 1.77 -8.40
CA MET A 156 2.55 1.09 -9.30
C MET A 156 2.29 1.91 -10.57
N ASP A 157 1.97 3.19 -10.45
CA ASP A 157 1.75 4.10 -11.58
C ASP A 157 3.00 4.17 -12.49
N ALA A 158 4.19 4.22 -11.89
CA ALA A 158 5.46 4.22 -12.61
C ALA A 158 5.68 2.93 -13.41
N MET A 159 5.23 1.78 -12.90
CA MET A 159 5.42 0.47 -13.52
C MET A 159 4.36 0.15 -14.58
N GLU A 160 3.11 0.55 -14.37
CA GLU A 160 1.98 0.11 -15.22
C GLU A 160 1.62 1.12 -16.31
N THR A 161 1.41 2.38 -15.93
CA THR A 161 0.82 3.39 -16.82
C THR A 161 1.84 4.44 -17.26
N GLY A 162 2.88 4.68 -16.45
CA GLY A 162 3.84 5.77 -16.62
C GLY A 162 3.22 7.16 -16.41
N ILE A 163 1.98 7.23 -15.91
CA ILE A 163 1.23 8.46 -15.69
C ILE A 163 0.43 8.37 -14.39
N ASP A 164 0.25 9.48 -13.68
CA ASP A 164 -0.63 9.52 -12.52
C ASP A 164 -2.09 9.77 -12.91
N GLU A 165 -3.00 9.47 -11.99
CA GLU A 165 -4.45 9.70 -12.10
C GLU A 165 -4.82 11.10 -12.64
N LYS A 166 -4.04 12.15 -12.34
CA LYS A 166 -4.38 13.52 -12.76
C LYS A 166 -4.06 13.71 -14.24
N GLN A 167 -3.02 13.06 -14.75
CA GLN A 167 -2.75 12.98 -16.18
C GLN A 167 -3.83 12.17 -16.90
N GLU A 168 -4.21 11.01 -16.35
CA GLU A 168 -5.28 10.16 -16.88
C GLU A 168 -6.61 10.93 -17.00
N ASN A 169 -6.95 11.73 -15.99
CA ASN A 169 -8.13 12.59 -15.99
C ASN A 169 -8.06 13.67 -17.09
N VAL A 170 -6.88 14.27 -17.30
CA VAL A 170 -6.67 15.25 -18.39
C VAL A 170 -6.80 14.58 -19.75
N ASP A 171 -6.21 13.42 -19.95
CA ASP A 171 -6.30 12.69 -21.21
C ASP A 171 -7.73 12.24 -21.51
N SER A 172 -8.45 11.75 -20.51
CA SER A 172 -9.87 11.40 -20.60
C SER A 172 -10.73 12.60 -20.98
N LEU A 173 -10.51 13.76 -20.36
CA LEU A 173 -11.20 15.00 -20.71
C LEU A 173 -10.88 15.43 -22.16
N CYS A 174 -9.61 15.38 -22.54
CA CYS A 174 -9.18 15.75 -23.89
C CYS A 174 -9.79 14.82 -24.95
N ALA A 175 -9.85 13.52 -24.67
CA ALA A 175 -10.50 12.54 -25.55
C ALA A 175 -11.99 12.82 -25.71
N ALA A 176 -12.70 13.13 -24.62
CA ALA A 176 -14.12 13.48 -24.66
C ALA A 176 -14.41 14.78 -25.44
N LEU A 177 -13.46 15.72 -25.45
CA LEU A 177 -13.59 17.00 -26.17
C LEU A 177 -13.24 16.89 -27.67
N GLY A 178 -12.56 15.83 -28.12
CA GLY A 178 -12.18 15.63 -29.53
C GLY A 178 -11.17 16.66 -30.05
N GLU A 179 -11.24 17.00 -31.35
CA GLU A 179 -10.29 17.93 -32.00
C GLU A 179 -10.61 19.42 -31.79
N GLN A 180 -11.08 19.80 -30.61
CA GLN A 180 -11.38 21.20 -30.33
C GLN A 180 -10.10 22.00 -30.03
N PRO A 181 -10.01 23.28 -30.44
CA PRO A 181 -8.86 24.14 -30.15
C PRO A 181 -8.52 24.27 -28.65
N ILE A 182 -9.52 24.10 -27.77
CA ILE A 182 -9.35 24.14 -26.32
C ILE A 182 -8.51 22.98 -25.78
N VAL A 183 -8.48 21.83 -26.47
CA VAL A 183 -7.74 20.64 -26.04
C VAL A 183 -6.24 20.94 -25.96
N GLN A 184 -5.70 21.61 -26.98
CA GLN A 184 -4.29 22.03 -26.99
C GLN A 184 -3.97 23.00 -25.85
N ARG A 185 -4.93 23.86 -25.49
CA ARG A 185 -4.79 24.79 -24.37
C ARG A 185 -4.78 24.04 -23.02
N ILE A 186 -5.63 23.03 -22.85
CA ILE A 186 -5.69 22.20 -21.64
C ILE A 186 -4.35 21.47 -21.45
N ARG A 187 -3.86 20.79 -22.50
CA ARG A 187 -2.57 20.06 -22.46
C ARG A 187 -1.41 20.97 -22.05
N ARG A 188 -1.30 22.14 -22.69
CA ARG A 188 -0.25 23.13 -22.35
C ARG A 188 -0.36 23.67 -20.92
N LEU A 189 -1.58 23.89 -20.42
CA LEU A 189 -1.78 24.35 -19.04
C LEU A 189 -1.37 23.28 -18.03
N ASN A 190 -1.71 22.01 -18.28
CA ASN A 190 -1.30 20.88 -17.45
C ASN A 190 0.23 20.72 -17.45
N GLU A 191 0.87 20.73 -18.62
CA GLU A 191 2.34 20.70 -18.73
C GLU A 191 3.00 21.85 -17.98
N ARG A 192 2.52 23.08 -18.19
CA ARG A 192 3.06 24.26 -17.50
C ARG A 192 2.89 24.16 -15.98
N ALA A 193 1.76 23.65 -15.49
CA ALA A 193 1.54 23.45 -14.06
C ALA A 193 2.52 22.42 -13.50
N ARG A 194 2.70 21.29 -14.19
CA ARG A 194 3.68 20.25 -13.83
C ARG A 194 5.10 20.78 -13.77
N SER A 195 5.54 21.52 -14.79
CA SER A 195 6.89 22.10 -14.81
C SER A 195 7.13 23.04 -13.62
N ARG A 196 6.16 23.91 -13.30
CA ARG A 196 6.26 24.82 -12.15
C ARG A 196 6.30 24.09 -10.80
N ILE A 197 5.55 23.01 -10.66
CA ILE A 197 5.62 22.17 -9.45
C ILE A 197 7.00 21.49 -9.38
N GLY A 198 7.49 20.98 -10.52
CA GLY A 198 8.81 20.34 -10.63
C GLY A 198 9.96 21.24 -10.22
N GLU A 199 9.92 22.53 -10.57
CA GLU A 199 10.93 23.54 -10.17
C GLU A 199 11.11 23.64 -8.65
N HIS A 200 10.02 23.52 -7.90
CA HIS A 200 10.02 23.66 -6.44
C HIS A 200 9.94 22.33 -5.70
N LEU A 201 9.92 21.19 -6.41
CA LEU A 201 9.71 19.88 -5.81
C LEU A 201 10.72 19.60 -4.70
N ALA A 202 11.99 20.01 -4.88
CA ALA A 202 13.04 19.82 -3.89
C ALA A 202 12.76 20.54 -2.55
N GLU A 203 12.04 21.65 -2.60
CA GLU A 203 11.70 22.52 -1.47
C GLU A 203 10.45 22.03 -0.71
N LEU A 204 9.67 21.12 -1.32
CA LEU A 204 8.45 20.61 -0.74
C LEU A 204 8.76 19.64 0.40
N PRO A 205 7.98 19.68 1.50
CA PRO A 205 8.17 18.77 2.62
C PRO A 205 7.98 17.34 2.16
N ARG A 206 8.84 16.45 2.67
CA ARG A 206 8.62 15.01 2.54
C ARG A 206 7.47 14.61 3.46
N CYS A 207 6.70 13.65 3.01
CA CYS A 207 5.62 13.11 3.81
C CYS A 207 6.16 12.05 4.77
N VAL A 208 5.43 11.83 5.85
CA VAL A 208 5.66 10.71 6.77
C VAL A 208 4.78 9.52 6.33
N TYR A 209 5.20 8.29 6.61
CA TYR A 209 4.27 7.16 6.63
C TYR A 209 3.18 7.49 7.67
N GLN A 210 1.93 7.69 7.22
CA GLN A 210 0.75 7.84 8.07
C GLN A 210 -0.20 6.67 7.85
#